data_AF-A0A9E3B9S6-F1
#
_entry.id   AF-A0A9E3B9S6-F1
#
_cell.length_a   1.000
_cell.length_b   1.000
_cell.length_c   1.000
_cell.angle_alpha   90.00
_cell.angle_beta   90.00
_cell.angle_gamma   90.00
#
_symmetry.space_group_name_H-M   'P 1'
#
loop_
_entity.id
_entity.type
_entity.pdbx_description
1 polymer ?
#
loop_
_entity_poly.entity_id
_entity_poly.type
_entity_poly.pdbx_seq_one_letter_code
_entity_poly.pdbx_strand_id
1 'polypeptide(L)'
;MAKIVCVLYPDPVAAYPTTYARDGLPKLQRYPDGQTLPTPSAIDFTPGALLGSVSGELGLRTYLEGLGHELVVTSDKDGEHSLFDQHLTDAEIVISQPFWPGYLTAARIAKAPKLKLSITAGIGSDHV
;
A
#
# COMPACT_ATOMS: atom_id res chain seq x y z
N MET A 1 3.46 18.05 -6.31
CA MET A 1 2.93 16.76 -6.78
C MET A 1 3.97 15.70 -6.46
N ALA A 2 3.64 14.75 -5.59
CA ALA A 2 4.48 13.59 -5.28
C ALA A 2 3.97 12.37 -6.05
N LYS A 3 4.87 11.43 -6.35
CA LYS A 3 4.53 10.12 -6.90
C LYS A 3 4.65 9.06 -5.83
N ILE A 4 3.58 8.29 -5.65
CA ILE A 4 3.49 7.21 -4.68
C ILE A 4 3.39 5.90 -5.46
N VAL A 5 4.33 4.99 -5.23
CA VAL A 5 4.30 3.64 -5.80
C VAL A 5 3.88 2.66 -4.70
N CYS A 6 2.71 2.06 -4.87
CA CYS A 6 2.11 1.15 -3.93
C CYS A 6 2.12 -0.28 -4.48
N VAL A 7 2.93 -1.14 -3.85
CA VAL A 7 3.08 -2.54 -4.21
C VAL A 7 2.12 -3.38 -3.36
N LEU A 8 1.13 -3.99 -4.01
CA LEU A 8 0.06 -4.79 -3.41
C LEU A 8 -0.04 -6.16 -4.08
N TYR A 9 -0.65 -7.15 -3.43
CA TYR A 9 -0.79 -8.48 -4.04
C TYR A 9 -1.88 -8.51 -5.13
N PRO A 10 -1.85 -9.48 -6.05
CA PRO A 10 -2.91 -9.63 -7.06
C PRO A 10 -4.30 -9.82 -6.44
N ASP A 11 -5.34 -9.44 -7.17
CA ASP A 11 -6.72 -9.74 -6.78
C ASP A 11 -6.98 -11.27 -6.71
N PRO A 12 -8.05 -11.70 -6.02
CA PRO A 12 -8.43 -13.11 -6.02
C PRO A 12 -8.63 -13.65 -7.45
N VAL A 13 -8.23 -14.90 -7.68
CA VAL A 13 -8.23 -15.54 -9.01
C VAL A 13 -9.56 -15.51 -9.75
N ALA A 14 -10.68 -15.47 -9.03
CA ALA A 14 -12.02 -15.42 -9.63
C ALA A 14 -12.40 -13.99 -10.05
N ALA A 15 -12.25 -13.03 -9.15
CA ALA A 15 -12.44 -11.58 -9.34
C ALA A 15 -12.23 -10.86 -8.00
N TYR A 16 -12.07 -9.54 -8.04
CA TYR A 16 -12.17 -8.70 -6.85
C TYR A 16 -13.64 -8.70 -6.33
N PRO A 17 -13.89 -9.08 -5.06
CA PRO A 17 -15.24 -9.25 -4.55
C PRO A 17 -15.91 -7.93 -4.17
N THR A 18 -17.22 -7.84 -4.44
CA THR A 18 -18.08 -6.73 -3.97
C THR A 18 -19.00 -7.15 -2.81
N THR A 19 -19.05 -8.44 -2.49
CA THR A 19 -19.82 -9.00 -1.37
C THR A 19 -18.94 -9.95 -0.56
N TYR A 20 -19.17 -10.03 0.75
CA TYR A 20 -18.36 -10.78 1.69
C TYR A 20 -19.22 -11.71 2.54
N ALA A 21 -18.61 -12.67 3.22
CA ALA A 21 -19.32 -13.65 4.06
C ALA A 21 -20.03 -13.04 5.29
N ARG A 22 -19.77 -11.76 5.59
CA ARG A 22 -20.39 -11.00 6.68
C ARG A 22 -20.41 -9.52 6.34
N ASP A 23 -21.31 -8.78 6.97
CA ASP A 23 -21.60 -7.38 6.65
C ASP A 23 -20.69 -6.38 7.37
N GLY A 24 -19.81 -6.83 8.28
CA GLY A 24 -18.92 -5.92 9.01
C GLY A 24 -17.94 -6.62 9.93
N LEU A 25 -17.10 -5.80 10.57
CA LEU A 25 -16.08 -6.23 11.52
C LEU A 25 -16.49 -5.87 12.96
N PRO A 26 -16.02 -6.64 13.97
CA PRO A 26 -16.10 -6.21 15.36
C PRO A 26 -15.42 -4.86 15.57
N LYS A 27 -16.03 -4.00 16.39
CA LYS A 27 -15.44 -2.70 16.75
C LYS A 27 -14.36 -2.90 17.80
N LEU A 28 -13.14 -2.50 17.48
CA LEU A 28 -12.05 -2.37 18.44
C LEU A 28 -11.96 -0.92 18.93
N GLN A 29 -11.55 -0.73 20.18
CA GLN A 29 -11.41 0.62 20.77
C GLN A 29 -9.94 1.00 21.02
N ARG A 30 -9.09 0.04 21.37
CA ARG A 30 -7.69 0.26 21.78
C ARG A 30 -6.91 -1.05 21.69
N TYR A 31 -5.58 -0.97 21.58
CA TYR A 31 -4.69 -2.10 21.76
C TYR A 31 -4.53 -2.47 23.25
N PRO A 32 -4.15 -3.71 23.60
CA PRO A 32 -4.06 -4.17 25.00
C PRO A 32 -3.09 -3.37 25.89
N ASP A 33 -2.03 -2.81 25.30
CA ASP A 33 -1.02 -1.99 25.99
C ASP A 33 -1.46 -0.54 26.22
N GLY A 34 -2.64 -0.17 25.73
CA GLY A 34 -3.16 1.17 25.83
C GLY A 34 -2.91 2.04 24.59
N GLN A 35 -2.23 1.57 23.54
CA GLN A 35 -2.07 2.34 22.31
C GLN A 35 -3.42 2.56 21.60
N THR A 36 -3.67 3.78 21.11
CA THR A 36 -4.88 4.08 20.32
C THR A 36 -4.82 3.41 18.95
N LEU A 37 -5.98 3.15 18.34
CA LEU A 37 -6.06 2.78 16.93
C LEU A 37 -5.60 3.93 16.02
N PRO A 38 -5.29 3.68 14.72
CA PRO A 38 -5.06 4.74 13.75
C PRO A 38 -6.21 5.75 13.71
N THR A 39 -5.89 7.03 13.65
CA THR A 39 -6.85 8.15 13.68
C THR A 39 -6.68 9.09 12.48
N PRO A 40 -6.81 8.59 11.23
CA PRO A 40 -6.85 9.48 10.08
C PRO A 40 -8.08 10.40 10.18
N SER A 41 -8.03 11.56 9.51
CA SER A 41 -9.17 12.49 9.47
C SER A 41 -10.41 11.89 8.81
N ALA A 42 -10.22 10.96 7.86
CA ALA A 42 -11.26 10.20 7.18
C ALA A 42 -10.71 8.87 6.66
N ILE A 43 -11.61 7.98 6.24
CA ILE A 43 -11.30 6.77 5.47
C ILE A 43 -12.24 6.71 4.26
N ASP A 44 -11.74 6.24 3.12
CA ASP A 44 -12.51 6.12 1.86
C ASP A 44 -12.87 4.66 1.54
N PHE A 45 -13.02 3.84 2.58
CA PHE A 45 -13.36 2.42 2.45
C PHE A 45 -14.35 1.97 3.54
N THR A 46 -15.05 0.88 3.26
CA THR A 46 -15.93 0.21 4.24
C THR A 46 -15.13 -0.85 5.01
N PRO A 47 -15.04 -0.76 6.36
CA PRO A 47 -14.36 -1.78 7.16
C PRO A 47 -14.93 -3.18 6.93
N GLY A 48 -14.06 -4.11 6.50
CA GLY A 48 -14.44 -5.47 6.11
C GLY A 48 -14.19 -5.76 4.62
N ALA A 49 -13.98 -4.73 3.80
CA ALA A 49 -13.56 -4.91 2.40
C ALA A 49 -12.11 -5.43 2.28
N LEU A 50 -11.79 -6.05 1.13
CA LEU A 50 -10.45 -6.51 0.78
C LEU A 50 -9.55 -5.34 0.34
N LEU A 51 -8.71 -4.82 1.22
CA LEU A 51 -7.92 -3.60 0.92
C LEU A 51 -6.53 -3.86 0.32
N GLY A 52 -5.93 -5.01 0.59
CA GLY A 52 -4.50 -5.24 0.33
C GLY A 52 -4.17 -5.73 -1.08
N SER A 53 -5.17 -5.95 -1.94
CA SER A 53 -4.93 -6.31 -3.33
C SER A 53 -4.89 -5.07 -4.24
N VAL A 54 -4.42 -5.25 -5.47
CA VAL A 54 -4.30 -4.17 -6.46
C VAL A 54 -5.59 -3.38 -6.66
N SER A 55 -6.77 -4.02 -6.72
CA SER A 55 -8.05 -3.29 -6.86
C SER A 55 -8.54 -2.68 -5.54
N GLY A 56 -7.99 -3.09 -4.39
CA GLY A 56 -8.32 -2.54 -3.08
C GLY A 56 -7.57 -1.24 -2.77
N GLU A 57 -6.37 -1.06 -3.34
CA GLU A 57 -5.56 0.17 -3.31
C GLU A 57 -5.30 0.75 -1.90
N LEU A 58 -5.47 -0.07 -0.85
CA LEU A 58 -5.53 0.37 0.55
C LEU A 58 -6.57 1.47 0.82
N GLY A 59 -7.50 1.74 -0.10
CA GLY A 59 -8.43 2.86 -0.04
C GLY A 59 -7.77 4.25 -0.12
N LEU A 60 -6.64 4.38 -0.83
CA LEU A 60 -5.84 5.62 -0.82
C LEU A 60 -6.05 6.55 -2.02
N ARG A 61 -6.62 6.07 -3.14
CA ARG A 61 -6.64 6.81 -4.41
C ARG A 61 -7.34 8.15 -4.31
N THR A 62 -8.58 8.17 -3.81
CA THR A 62 -9.38 9.41 -3.69
C THR A 62 -8.67 10.47 -2.87
N TYR A 63 -8.11 10.10 -1.71
CA TYR A 63 -7.31 10.99 -0.88
C TYR A 63 -6.07 11.53 -1.60
N LEU A 64 -5.25 10.66 -2.20
CA LEU A 64 -3.98 11.07 -2.81
C LEU A 64 -4.19 11.91 -4.08
N GLU A 65 -5.07 11.47 -4.97
CA GLU A 65 -5.37 12.20 -6.21
C GLU A 65 -6.12 13.50 -5.94
N GLY A 66 -7.02 13.52 -4.94
CA GLY A 66 -7.70 14.73 -4.48
C GLY A 66 -6.75 15.82 -3.96
N LEU A 67 -5.56 15.44 -3.50
CA LEU A 67 -4.46 16.34 -3.11
C LEU A 67 -3.49 16.67 -4.26
N GLY A 68 -3.74 16.16 -5.47
CA GLY A 68 -2.88 16.37 -6.64
C GLY A 68 -1.58 15.56 -6.58
N HIS A 69 -1.62 14.35 -6.03
CA HIS A 69 -0.54 13.37 -6.11
C HIS A 69 -0.86 12.27 -7.12
N GLU A 70 0.17 11.57 -7.60
CA GLU A 70 0.03 10.41 -8.47
C GLU A 70 0.13 9.13 -7.63
N LEU A 71 -0.87 8.24 -7.74
CA LEU A 71 -0.83 6.91 -7.15
C LEU A 71 -0.70 5.84 -8.24
N VAL A 72 0.45 5.18 -8.27
CA VAL A 72 0.68 3.97 -9.07
C VAL A 72 0.51 2.75 -8.17
N VAL A 73 -0.41 1.86 -8.52
CA VAL A 73 -0.61 0.58 -7.82
C VAL A 73 -0.18 -0.55 -8.73
N THR A 74 0.63 -1.48 -8.22
CA THR A 74 1.11 -2.63 -9.00
C THR A 74 1.34 -3.85 -8.12
N SER A 75 1.18 -5.05 -8.67
CA SER A 75 1.68 -6.30 -8.07
C SER A 75 3.01 -6.76 -8.67
N ASP A 76 3.43 -6.17 -9.78
CA ASP A 76 4.67 -6.49 -10.47
C ASP A 76 5.86 -5.79 -9.79
N LYS A 77 6.60 -6.58 -9.00
CA LYS A 77 7.62 -6.07 -8.06
C LYS A 77 9.00 -6.72 -8.16
N ASP A 78 9.10 -7.86 -8.83
CA ASP A 78 10.29 -8.70 -8.82
C ASP A 78 11.03 -8.63 -10.17
N GLY A 79 12.36 -8.61 -10.10
CA GLY A 79 13.20 -8.54 -11.29
C GLY A 79 13.46 -7.13 -11.80
N GLU A 80 14.48 -7.06 -12.66
CA GLU A 80 14.79 -5.86 -13.45
C GLU A 80 13.62 -5.61 -14.42
N HIS A 81 13.26 -4.34 -14.61
CA HIS A 81 12.13 -3.94 -15.46
C HIS A 81 10.72 -4.31 -14.95
N SER A 82 10.55 -4.80 -13.73
CA SER A 82 9.22 -4.81 -13.09
C SER A 82 8.64 -3.39 -13.05
N LEU A 83 7.32 -3.24 -13.08
CA LEU A 83 6.66 -1.93 -12.96
C LEU A 83 7.11 -1.19 -11.70
N PHE A 84 7.33 -1.91 -10.59
CA PHE A 84 7.94 -1.32 -9.40
C PHE A 84 9.33 -0.72 -9.68
N ASP A 85 10.24 -1.48 -10.30
CA ASP A 85 11.59 -1.02 -10.62
C ASP A 85 11.59 0.18 -11.57
N GLN A 86 10.71 0.19 -12.56
CA GLN A 86 10.55 1.30 -13.52
C GLN A 86 10.11 2.59 -12.82
N HIS A 87 9.06 2.51 -12.00
CA HIS A 87 8.48 3.67 -11.31
C HIS A 87 9.27 4.11 -10.07
N LEU A 88 10.14 3.26 -9.52
CA LEU A 88 10.96 3.60 -8.36
C LEU A 88 11.91 4.77 -8.63
N THR A 89 12.35 4.94 -9.89
CA THR A 89 13.33 5.97 -10.29
C THR A 89 12.88 7.41 -10.03
N ASP A 90 11.56 7.66 -10.03
CA ASP A 90 10.96 8.96 -9.77
C ASP A 90 9.94 8.96 -8.63
N ALA A 91 9.80 7.85 -7.90
CA ALA A 91 8.95 7.75 -6.72
C ALA A 91 9.46 8.63 -5.57
N GLU A 92 8.55 9.35 -4.92
CA GLU A 92 8.85 10.06 -3.67
C GLU A 92 8.49 9.21 -2.44
N ILE A 93 7.45 8.38 -2.56
CA ILE A 93 6.98 7.48 -1.52
C ILE A 93 6.81 6.07 -2.10
N VAL A 94 7.28 5.06 -1.38
CA VAL A 94 7.00 3.65 -1.66
C VAL A 94 6.17 3.08 -0.52
N ILE A 95 5.13 2.32 -0.86
CA ILE A 95 4.30 1.59 0.09
C ILE A 95 4.31 0.12 -0.31
N SER A 96 4.57 -0.80 0.62
CA SER A 96 4.33 -2.23 0.39
C SER A 96 3.90 -2.95 1.66
N GLN A 97 3.32 -4.14 1.50
CA GLN A 97 2.92 -5.00 2.62
C GLN A 97 3.94 -6.13 2.79
N PRO A 98 4.24 -6.59 4.02
CA PRO A 98 5.15 -7.73 4.24
C PRO A 98 4.71 -9.03 3.54
N PHE A 99 3.41 -9.19 3.26
CA PHE A 99 2.87 -10.33 2.53
C PHE A 99 3.25 -10.36 1.04
N TRP A 100 3.56 -9.18 0.47
CA TRP A 100 3.98 -9.00 -0.92
C TRP A 100 5.04 -7.88 -1.00
N PRO A 101 6.24 -8.10 -0.44
CA PRO A 101 7.17 -7.03 -0.10
C PRO A 101 7.88 -6.48 -1.33
N GLY A 102 7.75 -5.17 -1.55
CA GLY A 102 8.53 -4.43 -2.55
C GLY A 102 9.95 -4.21 -2.03
N TYR A 103 10.84 -5.20 -2.17
CA TYR A 103 12.19 -5.14 -1.61
C TYR A 103 12.97 -3.89 -2.09
N LEU A 104 13.39 -3.04 -1.14
CA LEU A 104 14.16 -1.82 -1.38
C LEU A 104 15.65 -2.07 -1.10
N THR A 105 16.27 -2.95 -1.88
CA THR A 105 17.70 -3.24 -1.74
C THR A 105 18.57 -1.97 -1.88
N ALA A 106 19.82 -2.03 -1.41
CA ALA A 106 20.78 -0.93 -1.59
C ALA A 106 20.88 -0.45 -3.06
N ALA A 107 20.82 -1.37 -4.04
CA ALA A 107 20.84 -1.02 -5.45
C ALA A 107 19.57 -0.28 -5.91
N ARG A 108 18.41 -0.67 -5.39
CA ARG A 108 17.13 0.01 -5.67
C ARG A 108 17.06 1.38 -5.02
N ILE A 109 17.51 1.51 -3.76
CA ILE A 109 17.60 2.80 -3.07
C ILE A 109 18.54 3.76 -3.83
N ALA A 110 19.69 3.28 -4.30
CA ALA A 110 20.62 4.10 -5.08
C ALA A 110 20.02 4.59 -6.42
N LYS A 111 19.08 3.84 -7.01
CA LYS A 111 18.34 4.22 -8.23
C LYS A 111 17.13 5.12 -7.97
N ALA A 112 16.78 5.40 -6.71
CA ALA A 112 15.58 6.12 -6.30
C ALA A 112 15.91 7.51 -5.70
N PRO A 113 16.49 8.46 -6.48
CA PRO A 113 17.02 9.72 -5.94
C PRO A 113 15.95 10.65 -5.34
N LYS A 114 14.68 10.40 -5.64
CA LYS A 114 13.54 11.17 -5.10
C LYS A 114 12.89 10.52 -3.89
N LEU A 115 13.25 9.28 -3.56
CA LEU A 115 12.63 8.53 -2.47
C LEU A 115 12.91 9.21 -1.13
N LYS A 116 11.84 9.64 -0.46
CA LYS A 116 11.90 10.30 0.85
C LYS A 116 11.26 9.47 1.95
N LEU A 117 10.36 8.55 1.60
CA LEU A 117 9.61 7.76 2.57
C LEU A 117 9.35 6.35 2.04
N SER A 118 9.69 5.34 2.84
CA SER A 118 9.26 3.95 2.66
C SER A 118 8.27 3.61 3.77
N ILE A 119 7.08 3.15 3.39
CA ILE A 119 6.00 2.81 4.32
C ILE A 119 5.73 1.31 4.23
N THR A 120 5.87 0.62 5.36
CA THR A 120 5.34 -0.73 5.52
C THR A 120 3.86 -0.65 5.91
N ALA A 121 2.96 -1.11 5.04
CA ALA A 121 1.54 -1.28 5.34
C ALA A 121 1.31 -2.60 6.11
N GLY A 122 1.77 -2.61 7.36
CA GLY A 122 1.83 -3.78 8.23
C GLY A 122 2.84 -3.59 9.35
N ILE A 123 3.45 -4.68 9.83
CA ILE A 123 4.52 -4.66 10.84
C ILE A 123 5.69 -5.49 10.32
N GLY A 124 6.91 -4.98 10.46
CA GLY A 124 8.14 -5.62 9.96
C GLY A 124 8.67 -4.93 8.69
N SER A 125 9.73 -4.15 8.85
CA SER A 125 10.35 -3.37 7.76
C SER A 125 11.71 -3.94 7.33
N ASP A 126 11.94 -5.23 7.57
CA ASP A 126 13.15 -5.96 7.22
C ASP A 126 13.37 -6.15 5.70
N HIS A 127 12.37 -5.81 4.87
CA HIS A 127 12.46 -5.84 3.41
C HIS A 127 13.07 -4.57 2.79
N VAL A 128 13.54 -3.64 3.62
CA VAL A 128 14.21 -2.39 3.23
C VAL A 128 15.69 -2.48 3.59
#